data_AF-X1DM87-F1
#
_entry.id   AF-X1DM87-F1
#
_cell.length_a   1.000
_cell.length_b   1.000
_cell.length_c   1.000
_cell.angle_alpha   90.00
_cell.angle_beta   90.00
_cell.angle_gamma   90.00
#
_symmetry.space_group_name_H-M   'P 1'
#
loop_
_entity.id
_entity.type
_entity.pdbx_description
1 polymer ?
#
loop_
_entity_poly.entity_id
_entity_poly.type
_entity_poly.pdbx_seq_one_letter_code
_entity_poly.pdbx_strand_id
1 'polypeptide(L)' 'MNIDWQKVGIKKLAAIISAHLQKNGIEVVLVGGACVSLYSDNQYMSYDIDLITD' A
#
# COMPACT_ATOMS: atom_id res chain seq x y z
N MET A 1 -14.43 10.93 2.12
CA MET A 1 -14.51 9.47 2.38
C MET A 1 -14.45 9.29 3.88
N ASN A 2 -15.43 8.62 4.50
CA ASN A 2 -15.36 8.32 5.94
C ASN A 2 -14.60 7.00 6.11
N ILE A 3 -13.38 7.05 6.64
CA ILE A 3 -12.49 5.88 6.76
C ILE A 3 -12.38 5.51 8.23
N ASP A 4 -12.77 4.29 8.58
CA ASP A 4 -12.50 3.69 9.89
C ASP A 4 -11.06 3.17 9.92
N TRP A 5 -10.14 4.03 10.36
CA TRP A 5 -8.69 3.75 10.37
C TRP A 5 -8.30 2.52 11.20
N GLN A 6 -9.10 2.13 12.19
CA GLN A 6 -8.82 0.94 13.02
C GLN A 6 -9.02 -0.37 12.26
N LYS A 7 -9.75 -0.35 11.14
CA LYS A 7 -10.04 -1.54 10.30
C LYS A 7 -9.33 -1.50 8.95
N VAL A 8 -8.46 -0.52 8.71
CA VAL A 8 -7.74 -0.43 7.45
C VAL A 8 -6.58 -1.41 7.46
N GLY A 9 -6.67 -2.45 6.63
CA GLY A 9 -5.53 -3.33 6.34
C GLY A 9 -4.53 -2.71 5.37
N ILE A 10 -3.31 -3.26 5.34
CA ILE A 10 -2.17 -2.76 4.56
C ILE A 10 -2.49 -2.58 3.07
N LYS A 11 -3.25 -3.51 2.47
CA LYS A 11 -3.71 -3.43 1.07
C LYS A 11 -4.48 -2.13 0.79
N LYS A 12 -5.44 -1.82 1.66
CA LYS A 12 -6.31 -0.66 1.52
C LYS A 12 -5.54 0.62 1.80
N LEU A 13 -4.63 0.61 2.78
CA LEU A 13 -3.76 1.75 3.08
C LEU A 13 -2.84 2.06 1.88
N ALA A 14 -2.16 1.06 1.32
CA ALA A 14 -1.30 1.22 0.14
C ALA A 14 -2.09 1.77 -1.06
N ALA A 15 -3.31 1.30 -1.29
CA ALA A 15 -4.18 1.82 -2.35
C ALA A 15 -4.61 3.28 -2.12
N ILE A 16 -4.92 3.66 -0.87
CA ILE A 16 -5.26 5.05 -0.51
C ILE A 16 -4.08 5.99 -0.79
N ILE A 17 -2.87 5.59 -0.37
CA ILE A 17 -1.65 6.38 -0.56
C ILE A 17 -1.34 6.49 -2.06
N SER A 18 -1.34 5.37 -2.78
CA SER A 18 -1.06 5.35 -4.23
C SER A 18 -2.05 6.22 -5.01
N ALA A 19 -3.35 6.15 -4.69
CA ALA A 19 -4.37 6.99 -5.32
C ALA A 19 -4.20 8.48 -4.97
N HIS A 20 -3.71 8.82 -3.78
CA HIS A 20 -3.40 10.19 -3.41
C HIS A 20 -2.20 10.72 -4.20
N LEU A 21 -1.13 9.94 -4.31
CA LEU A 21 0.07 10.30 -5.07
C LEU A 21 -0.25 10.45 -6.57
N GLN A 22 -1.02 9.52 -7.14
CA GLN A 22 -1.45 9.57 -8.54
C GLN A 22 -2.26 10.84 -8.85
N LYS A 23 -3.15 11.27 -7.94
CA LYS A 23 -3.91 12.52 -8.10
C LYS A 23 -3.03 13.77 -8.12
N ASN A 24 -1.81 13.67 -7.60
CA ASN A 24 -0.81 14.74 -7.61
C ASN A 24 0.25 14.52 -8.71
N GLY A 25 0.00 13.63 -9.67
CA GLY A 25 0.91 13.38 -10.80
C GLY A 25 2.11 12.50 -10.46
N ILE A 26 2.10 11.80 -9.33
CA ILE A 26 3.17 10.89 -8.92
C ILE A 26 2.67 9.46 -9.09
N GLU A 27 3.18 8.76 -10.10
CA GLU A 27 2.90 7.34 -10.31
C GLU A 27 3.86 6.49 -9.48
N VAL A 28 3.32 5.55 -8.70
CA VAL A 28 4.13 4.73 -7.79
C VAL A 28 3.85 3.25 -7.93
N VAL A 29 4.85 2.44 -7.62
CA VAL A 29 4.76 0.98 -7.56
C VAL A 29 4.98 0.52 -6.12
N LEU A 30 4.09 -0.36 -5.64
CA LEU A 30 4.27 -1.05 -4.37
C LEU A 30 5.35 -2.11 -4.49
N VAL A 31 6.36 -2.02 -3.63
CA VAL A 31 7.51 -2.94 -3.58
C VAL A 31 7.75 -3.43 -2.16
N GLY A 32 8.88 -4.11 -1.94
CA GLY A 32 9.31 -4.53 -0.61
C GLY A 32 8.39 -5.55 0.07
N GLY A 33 8.42 -5.56 1.39
CA GLY A 33 7.78 -6.60 2.20
C GLY A 33 6.25 -6.60 2.13
N ALA A 34 5.61 -5.44 2.00
CA ALA A 34 4.16 -5.35 1.83
C ALA A 34 3.69 -5.99 0.51
N CYS A 35 4.46 -5.80 -0.57
CA CYS A 35 4.17 -6.44 -1.85
C CYS A 35 4.21 -7.98 -1.70
N VAL A 36 5.27 -8.50 -1.08
CA VAL A 36 5.39 -9.95 -0.80
C VAL A 36 4.25 -10.44 0.10
N SER A 37 3.87 -9.69 1.14
CA SER A 37 2.75 -10.06 2.03
C SER A 37 1.45 -10.23 1.28
N LEU A 38 1.15 -9.32 0.35
CA LEU A 38 -0.07 -9.36 -0.46
C LEU A 38 -0.09 -10.52 -1.44
N TYR A 39 1.02 -10.79 -2.11
CA TYR A 39 1.09 -11.84 -3.14
C TYR A 39 1.41 -13.23 -2.59
N SER A 40 1.77 -13.33 -1.31
CA SER A 40 1.97 -14.60 -0.61
C SER A 40 0.83 -14.96 0.34
N ASP A 41 -0.32 -14.28 0.29
CA ASP A 41 -1.44 -14.48 1.22
C ASP A 41 -0.99 -14.47 2.69
N ASN A 42 -0.15 -13.50 3.05
CA ASN A 42 0.46 -13.31 4.37
C ASN A 42 1.34 -14.47 4.87
N GLN A 43 1.84 -15.37 4.00
CA GLN A 43 2.86 -16.35 4.40
C GLN A 43 4.16 -15.67 4.85
N TYR A 44 4.49 -14.53 4.25
CA TYR A 44 5.62 -13.69 4.64
C TYR A 44 5.12 -12.27 4.93
N MET A 45 4.95 -11.94 6.21
CA MET A 45 4.34 -10.68 6.64
C MET A 45 5.36 -9.56 6.83
N SER A 46 4.99 -8.38 6.33
CA SER A 46 5.59 -7.09 6.63
C SER A 46 4.51 -6.11 7.06
N TYR A 47 4.90 -5.14 7.88
CA TYR A 47 4.01 -4.07 8.36
C TYR A 47 4.33 -2.71 7.72
N ASP A 48 5.43 -2.62 6.97
CA ASP A 48 5.86 -1.40 6.28
C ASP A 48 5.36 -1.37 4.84
N ILE A 49 5.06 -0.17 4.33
CA ILE A 49 4.68 0.08 2.93
C ILE A 49 5.83 0.81 2.24
N ASP A 50 6.42 0.16 1.25
CA ASP A 50 7.47 0.73 0.40
C ASP A 50 6.89 1.07 -0.98
N LEU A 51 7.03 2.33 -1.40
CA LEU A 51 6.59 2.82 -2.70
C LEU A 51 7.77 3.45 -3.43
N ILE A 52 7.92 3.16 -4.72
CA ILE A 52 8.94 3.76 -5.59
C ILE A 52 8.29 4.45 -6.79
N THR A 53 8.96 5.48 -7.31
CA THR A 53 8.69 6.20 -8.56
C THR A 53 10.02 6.36 -9.31
N ASP A 54 9.95 6.66 -10.62
CA ASP A 54 11.12 7.07 -11.42
C ASP A 54 11.73 8.40 -10.94
#